data_AF-A0A1H6CK32-F1
#
_entry.id   AF-A0A1H6CK32-F1
#
_cell.length_a   1.000
_cell.length_b   1.000
_cell.length_c   1.000
_cell.angle_alpha   90.00
_cell.angle_beta   90.00
_cell.angle_gamma   90.00
#
_symmetry.space_group_name_H-M   'P 1'
#
loop_
_entity.id
_entity.type
_entity.pdbx_description
1 polymer ?
#
loop_
_entity_poly.entity_id
_entity_poly.type
_entity_poly.pdbx_seq_one_letter_code
_entity_poly.pdbx_strand_id
1 'polypeptide(L)' 'MASDTSETIRSLLEGAIERTDDEEVHYKLRTAMQLLDVVRVRNEQLSDTLSAVDLDEDLEARLEELGYLE' A
#
# COMPACT_ATOMS: atom_id res chain seq x y z
N MET A 1 1.70 -9.39 -2.26
CA MET A 1 1.14 -9.43 -0.89
C MET A 1 0.90 -8.04 -0.26
N ALA A 2 1.83 -7.08 -0.35
CA ALA A 2 1.58 -5.72 0.15
C ALA A 2 0.47 -4.98 -0.64
N SER A 3 0.37 -5.25 -1.95
CA SER A 3 -0.75 -4.82 -2.80
C SER A 3 -2.10 -5.35 -2.25
N ASP A 4 -2.22 -6.66 -2.02
CA ASP A 4 -3.41 -7.29 -1.42
C ASP A 4 -3.79 -6.71 -0.05
N THR A 5 -2.79 -6.41 0.78
CA THR A 5 -3.01 -5.83 2.11
C THR A 5 -3.56 -4.41 1.99
N SER A 6 -3.01 -3.60 1.10
CA SER A 6 -3.46 -2.23 0.86
C SER A 6 -4.87 -2.21 0.26
N GLU A 7 -5.18 -3.10 -0.67
CA GLU A 7 -6.53 -3.26 -1.22
C GLU A 7 -7.54 -3.69 -0.16
N THR A 8 -7.16 -4.61 0.72
CA THR A 8 -8.01 -5.04 1.84
C THR A 8 -8.32 -3.86 2.78
N ILE A 9 -7.31 -3.07 3.16
CA ILE A 9 -7.51 -1.88 4.01
C ILE A 9 -8.43 -0.87 3.33
N ARG A 10 -8.26 -0.64 2.02
CA ARG A 10 -9.15 0.24 1.24
C ARG A 10 -10.60 -0.23 1.32
N SER A 11 -10.87 -1.52 1.07
CA SER A 11 -12.23 -2.08 1.12
C SER A 11 -12.87 -1.92 2.50
N LEU A 12 -12.09 -2.12 3.58
CA LEU A 12 -12.57 -1.89 4.95
C LEU A 12 -12.92 -0.42 5.21
N LEU A 13 -12.10 0.52 4.73
CA LEU A 13 -12.34 1.95 4.88
C LEU A 13 -13.57 2.41 4.09
N GLU A 14 -13.74 1.93 2.86
CA GLU A 14 -14.93 2.19 2.02
C GLU A 14 -16.20 1.68 2.71
N GLY A 15 -16.18 0.44 3.21
CA GLY A 15 -17.30 -0.12 3.96
C GLY A 15 -17.57 0.61 5.28
N ALA A 16 -16.57 1.22 5.92
CA ALA A 16 -16.77 2.04 7.13
C ALA A 16 -17.41 3.40 6.79
N ILE A 17 -17.00 4.01 5.66
CA ILE A 17 -17.57 5.25 5.14
C ILE A 17 -19.06 5.08 4.86
N GLU A 18 -19.48 3.97 4.28
CA GLU A 18 -20.90 3.70 3.97
C GLU A 18 -21.78 3.49 5.21
N ARG A 19 -21.18 3.29 6.39
CA ARG A 19 -21.88 2.98 7.65
C ARG A 19 -22.00 4.16 8.61
N THR A 20 -21.55 5.34 8.20
CA THR A 20 -21.57 6.54 9.04
C THR A 20 -21.94 7.75 8.18
N ASP A 21 -22.74 8.65 8.74
CA ASP A 21 -23.05 9.95 8.13
C ASP A 21 -22.37 11.11 8.90
N ASP A 22 -21.52 10.79 9.90
CA ASP A 22 -20.82 11.79 10.69
C ASP A 22 -19.71 12.42 9.85
N GLU A 23 -19.77 13.74 9.66
CA GLU A 23 -18.86 14.49 8.81
C GLU A 23 -17.39 14.41 9.28
N GLU A 24 -17.16 14.39 10.60
CA GLU A 24 -15.81 14.30 11.16
C GLU A 24 -15.24 12.90 10.96
N VAL A 25 -16.05 11.86 11.16
CA VAL A 25 -15.67 10.47 10.89
C VAL A 25 -15.39 10.27 9.40
N HIS A 26 -16.24 10.80 8.52
CA HIS A 26 -16.01 10.78 7.06
C HIS A 26 -14.70 11.43 6.66
N TYR A 27 -14.39 12.60 7.23
CA TYR A 27 -13.13 13.29 6.99
C TYR A 27 -11.94 12.38 7.35
N LYS A 28 -11.95 11.81 8.56
CA LYS A 28 -10.87 10.93 9.03
C LYS A 28 -10.70 9.69 8.16
N LEU A 29 -11.79 9.02 7.77
CA LEU A 29 -11.76 7.83 6.93
C LEU A 29 -11.23 8.15 5.52
N ARG A 30 -11.65 9.26 4.92
CA ARG A 30 -11.11 9.71 3.62
C ARG A 30 -9.63 10.07 3.72
N THR A 31 -9.20 10.75 4.79
CA THR A 31 -7.78 11.05 5.01
C THR A 31 -6.96 9.78 5.20
N ALA A 32 -7.45 8.79 5.93
CA ALA A 32 -6.78 7.50 6.08
C ALA A 32 -6.57 6.81 4.72
N MET A 33 -7.58 6.86 3.84
CA MET A 33 -7.49 6.31 2.49
C MET A 33 -6.48 7.08 1.61
N GLN A 34 -6.44 8.41 1.72
CA GLN A 34 -5.41 9.23 1.04
C GLN A 34 -3.99 8.89 1.51
N LEU A 35 -3.78 8.68 2.81
CA LEU A 35 -2.48 8.29 3.36
C LEU A 35 -2.07 6.89 2.91
N LEU A 36 -3.02 5.96 2.81
CA LEU A 36 -2.79 4.62 2.27
C LEU A 36 -2.30 4.69 0.82
N ASP A 37 -2.92 5.56 0.00
CA ASP A 37 -2.49 5.77 -1.40
C ASP A 37 -1.06 6.32 -1.49
N VAL A 38 -0.69 7.26 -0.62
CA VAL A 38 0.69 7.77 -0.55
C VAL A 38 1.69 6.67 -0.23
N VAL A 39 1.38 5.79 0.72
CA VAL A 39 2.25 4.66 1.09
C VAL A 39 2.36 3.66 -0.07
N ARG A 40 1.25 3.38 -0.76
CA ARG A 40 1.26 2.45 -1.90
C ARG A 40 2.14 2.95 -3.04
N VAL A 41 1.96 4.20 -3.46
CA VAL A 41 2.79 4.83 -4.51
C VAL A 41 4.26 4.83 -4.13
N ARG A 42 4.59 5.10 -2.86
CA ARG A 42 5.99 5.06 -2.40
C ARG A 42 6.59 3.65 -2.48
N ASN A 43 5.81 2.62 -2.14
CA ASN A 43 6.26 1.24 -2.23
C ASN A 43 6.41 0.78 -3.67
N GLU A 44 5.47 1.14 -4.56
CA GLU A 44 5.57 0.89 -6.01
C GLU A 44 6.85 1.53 -6.57
N GLN A 45 7.11 2.81 -6.27
CA GLN A 45 8.33 3.50 -6.70
C GLN A 45 9.62 2.85 -6.16
N LEU A 46 9.60 2.36 -4.92
CA LEU A 46 10.74 1.65 -4.34
C LEU A 46 10.98 0.33 -5.06
N SER A 47 9.92 -0.43 -5.33
CA SER A 47 9.98 -1.68 -6.09
C SER A 47 10.57 -1.43 -7.47
N ASP A 48 10.02 -0.48 -8.23
CA ASP A 48 10.50 -0.11 -9.56
C ASP A 48 11.98 0.29 -9.56
N THR A 49 12.39 1.04 -8.53
CA THR A 49 13.79 1.47 -8.37
C THR A 49 14.70 0.28 -8.09
N LEU A 50 14.27 -0.67 -7.24
CA LEU A 50 15.06 -1.87 -6.92
C LEU A 50 15.16 -2.80 -8.13
N SER A 51 14.08 -3.00 -8.89
CA SER A 51 14.07 -3.79 -10.12
C SER A 51 14.95 -3.22 -11.24
N ALA A 52 15.26 -1.92 -11.21
CA ALA A 52 16.10 -1.27 -12.20
C ALA A 52 17.61 -1.33 -11.88
N VAL A 53 17.98 -1.84 -10.70
CA VAL A 53 19.37 -1.98 -10.25
C VAL A 53 19.81 -3.43 -10.44
N ASP A 54 21.05 -3.64 -10.86
CA ASP A 54 21.66 -4.97 -10.92
C ASP A 54 21.97 -5.41 -9.49
N LEU A 55 21.04 -6.18 -8.90
CA LEU A 55 21.13 -6.68 -7.53
C LEU A 55 21.92 -7.99 -7.50
N ASP A 56 22.63 -8.22 -6.40
CA ASP A 56 23.22 -9.53 -6.13
C ASP A 56 22.10 -10.57 -5.87
N GLU A 57 22.31 -11.82 -6.32
CA GLU A 57 21.30 -12.89 -6.30
C GLU A 57 20.76 -13.18 -4.89
N ASP A 58 21.59 -13.11 -3.85
CA ASP A 58 21.16 -13.34 -2.46
C ASP A 58 20.29 -12.18 -1.93
N LEU A 59 20.59 -10.95 -2.37
CA LEU A 59 19.82 -9.76 -2.00
C LEU A 59 18.48 -9.72 -2.74
N GLU A 60 18.46 -10.09 -4.02
CA GLU A 60 17.25 -10.14 -4.85
C GLU A 60 16.23 -11.14 -4.28
N ALA A 61 16.64 -12.38 -4.00
CA ALA A 61 15.76 -13.41 -3.44
C ALA A 61 15.15 -12.99 -2.09
N ARG A 62 15.91 -12.25 -1.27
CA ARG A 62 15.42 -11.75 0.03
C ARG A 62 14.42 -10.60 -0.12
N LEU A 63 14.58 -9.77 -1.15
CA LEU A 63 13.65 -8.67 -1.44
C LEU A 63 12.35 -9.18 -2.06
N GLU A 64 12.41 -10.22 -2.90
CA GLU A 64 11.22 -10.96 -3.38
C GLU A 64 10.42 -11.58 -2.21
N GLU A 65 11.09 -12.27 -1.27
CA GLU A 65 10.43 -12.87 -0.11
C GLU A 65 9.68 -11.82 0.74
N LEU A 66 10.27 -10.64 0.87
CA LEU A 66 9.69 -9.52 1.59
C LEU A 66 8.62 -8.75 0.77
N GLY A 67 8.44 -9.09 -0.51
CA GLY A 67 7.48 -8.47 -1.41
C GLY A 67 7.85 -7.04 -1.84
N TYR A 68 9.16 -6.73 -1.86
CA TYR A 68 9.71 -5.49 -2.42
C TYR A 68 10.08 -5.60 -3.90
N LEU A 69 10.06 -6.81 -4.46
CA LEU A 69 10.22 -7.14 -5.88
C LEU A 69 9.07 -8.07 -6.30
N GLU A 70 8.71 -8.07 -7.59
CA GLU A 70 7.59 -8.82 -8.18
C GLU A 70 8.04 -9.88 -9.19
#